data_AF-A0A4U0EP93-F1
#
_entry.id   AF-A0A4U0EP93-F1
#
_cell.length_a   1.000
_cell.length_b   1.000
_cell.length_c   1.000
_cell.angle_alpha   90.00
_cell.angle_beta   90.00
_cell.angle_gamma   90.00
#
_symmetry.space_group_name_H-M   'P 1'
#
loop_
_entity.id
_entity.type
_entity.pdbx_description
1 polymer ?
#
loop_
_entity_poly.entity_id
_entity_poly.type
_entity_poly.pdbx_seq_one_letter_code
_entity_poly.pdbx_strand_id
1 'polypeptide(L)'
;MKFLFILVANIFTEGGTLMMSLILICLLLSIFFLIKGFANLNKSITTSKKMLKLAIDSSLLGLVIGFFASILGLISAFDSVEAMGNPDPAIFASGLKVSLLTAMFGLFTFIIARIGILILKALQKEESN
;
A
#
# COMPACT_ATOMS: atom_id res chain seq x y z
N MET A 1 -5.38 20.89 -4.96
CA MET A 1 -4.39 19.88 -5.45
C MET A 1 -3.01 20.02 -4.80
N LYS A 2 -2.36 21.19 -4.79
CA LYS A 2 -1.03 21.38 -4.16
C LYS A 2 -0.95 20.99 -2.67
N PHE A 3 -1.97 21.32 -1.89
CA PHE A 3 -2.02 20.98 -0.45
C PHE A 3 -2.04 19.46 -0.18
N LEU A 4 -2.81 18.71 -0.97
CA LEU A 4 -2.89 17.25 -0.87
C LEU A 4 -1.54 16.60 -1.22
N PHE A 5 -0.85 17.11 -2.25
CA PHE A 5 0.45 16.60 -2.66
C PHE A 5 1.52 16.84 -1.59
N ILE A 6 1.54 18.03 -0.97
CA ILE A 6 2.49 18.36 0.11
C ILE A 6 2.24 17.49 1.34
N LEU A 7 0.97 17.24 1.69
CA LEU A 7 0.60 16.40 2.82
C LEU A 7 1.04 14.93 2.61
N VAL A 8 0.82 14.39 1.40
CA VAL A 8 1.28 13.04 1.04
C VAL A 8 2.80 12.97 0.97
N ALA A 9 3.49 13.98 0.45
CA ALA A 9 4.95 14.04 0.39
C ALA A 9 5.57 14.08 1.80
N ASN A 10 4.99 14.86 2.72
CA ASN A 10 5.45 14.93 4.11
C ASN A 10 5.25 13.59 4.81
N ILE A 11 4.09 12.95 4.63
CA ILE A 11 3.82 11.59 5.15
C ILE A 11 4.83 10.58 4.59
N PHE A 12 5.19 10.72 3.31
CA PHE A 12 6.15 9.83 2.66
C PHE A 12 7.58 9.98 3.21
N THR A 13 7.99 11.21 3.50
CA THR A 13 9.30 11.47 4.11
C THR A 13 9.36 11.07 5.58
N GLU A 14 8.24 11.16 6.29
CA GLU A 14 8.15 10.84 7.72
C GLU A 14 7.93 9.36 8.02
N GLY A 15 7.33 8.57 7.12
CA GLY A 15 7.09 7.13 7.32
C GLY A 15 8.23 6.22 6.85
N GLY A 16 9.39 6.76 6.48
CA GLY A 16 10.54 5.98 6.01
C GLY A 16 10.51 5.74 4.51
N THR A 17 11.46 6.36 3.82
CA THR A 17 11.52 6.45 2.34
C THR A 17 11.58 5.08 1.66
N LEU A 18 12.33 4.12 2.23
CA LEU A 18 12.52 2.80 1.64
C LEU A 18 11.19 2.02 1.60
N MET A 19 10.57 1.80 2.76
CA MET A 19 9.36 0.96 2.85
C MET A 19 8.18 1.58 2.12
N MET A 20 8.03 2.90 2.20
CA MET A 20 6.97 3.61 1.48
C MET A 20 7.16 3.56 -0.04
N SER A 21 8.40 3.59 -0.55
CA SER A 21 8.67 3.39 -1.98
C SER A 21 8.28 2.00 -2.47
N LEU A 22 8.50 0.97 -1.64
CA LEU A 22 8.12 -0.40 -1.95
C LEU A 22 6.59 -0.56 -2.06
N ILE A 23 5.85 0.03 -1.12
CA ILE A 23 4.37 0.06 -1.14
C ILE A 23 3.86 0.82 -2.38
N LEU A 24 4.49 1.95 -2.72
CA LEU A 24 4.13 2.73 -3.89
C LEU A 24 4.37 1.96 -5.20
N ILE A 25 5.46 1.20 -5.30
CA ILE A 25 5.75 0.33 -6.45
C ILE A 25 4.66 -0.74 -6.58
N CYS A 26 4.25 -1.38 -5.49
CA CYS A 26 3.15 -2.35 -5.49
C CYS A 26 1.81 -1.73 -5.94
N LEU A 27 1.54 -0.48 -5.55
CA LEU A 27 0.35 0.25 -5.99
C LEU A 27 0.40 0.53 -7.50
N LEU A 28 1.51 1.06 -8.01
CA LEU A 28 1.66 1.34 -9.44
C LEU A 28 1.52 0.07 -10.29
N LEU A 29 2.07 -1.05 -9.81
CA LEU A 29 1.96 -2.34 -10.47
C LEU A 29 0.52 -2.88 -10.45
N SER A 30 -0.21 -2.73 -9.35
CA SER A 30 -1.64 -3.08 -9.27
C SER A 30 -2.48 -2.24 -10.24
N ILE A 31 -2.24 -0.92 -10.31
CA ILE A 31 -2.93 -0.02 -11.26
C ILE A 31 -2.63 -0.43 -12.70
N PHE A 32 -1.38 -0.76 -13.02
CA PHE A 32 -1.00 -1.25 -14.35
C PHE A 32 -1.76 -2.52 -14.75
N PHE A 33 -1.86 -3.50 -13.85
CA PHE A 33 -2.63 -4.72 -14.10
C PHE A 33 -4.12 -4.46 -14.22
N LEU A 34 -4.68 -3.54 -13.42
CA LEU A 34 -6.07 -3.12 -13.55
C LEU A 34 -6.35 -2.53 -14.92
N ILE A 35 -5.53 -1.56 -15.37
CA ILE A 35 -5.68 -0.93 -16.69
C ILE A 35 -5.62 -1.98 -17.80
N LYS A 36 -4.64 -2.90 -17.76
CA LYS A 36 -4.56 -4.00 -18.72
C LYS A 36 -5.73 -4.98 -18.63
N GLY A 37 -6.30 -5.16 -17.44
CA GLY A 37 -7.49 -5.97 -17.20
C GLY A 37 -8.73 -5.36 -17.86
N PHE A 38 -8.97 -4.07 -17.67
CA PHE A 38 -10.06 -3.33 -18.32
C PHE A 38 -9.91 -3.31 -19.85
N ALA A 39 -8.70 -3.06 -20.36
CA ALA A 39 -8.46 -3.00 -21.81
C ALA A 39 -8.69 -4.35 -22.54
N ASN A 40 -8.60 -5.47 -21.82
CA ASN A 40 -8.78 -6.82 -22.36
C ASN A 40 -10.17 -7.43 -22.10
N LEU A 41 -11.09 -6.68 -21.49
CA LEU A 41 -12.44 -7.14 -21.17
C LEU A 41 -13.14 -7.67 -22.43
N ASN A 42 -13.33 -6.80 -23.43
CA ASN A 42 -14.04 -7.12 -24.67
C ASN A 42 -13.22 -7.96 -25.68
N LYS A 43 -11.91 -8.18 -25.44
CA LYS A 43 -11.02 -8.89 -26.37
C LYS A 43 -10.80 -10.36 -25.98
N SER A 44 -10.51 -10.59 -24.70
CA SER A 44 -10.23 -11.94 -24.19
C SER A 44 -10.46 -12.01 -22.68
N ILE A 45 -11.63 -12.54 -22.30
CA ILE A 45 -12.05 -12.65 -20.89
C ILE A 45 -11.04 -13.42 -20.03
N THR A 46 -10.37 -14.44 -20.59
CA THR A 46 -9.33 -15.23 -19.90
C THR A 46 -8.12 -14.38 -19.49
N THR A 47 -7.67 -13.48 -20.36
CA THR A 47 -6.54 -12.57 -20.08
C THR A 47 -6.95 -11.52 -19.06
N SER A 48 -8.16 -10.97 -19.17
CA SER A 48 -8.72 -10.03 -18.19
C SER A 48 -8.79 -10.65 -16.79
N LYS A 49 -9.28 -11.89 -16.66
CA LYS A 49 -9.31 -12.65 -15.39
C LYS A 49 -7.92 -12.90 -14.82
N LYS A 50 -6.92 -13.21 -15.66
CA LYS A 50 -5.52 -13.37 -15.22
C LYS A 50 -4.96 -12.05 -14.68
N MET A 51 -5.17 -10.94 -15.38
CA MET A 51 -4.70 -9.62 -14.94
C MET A 51 -5.38 -9.18 -13.63
N LEU A 52 -6.67 -9.50 -13.44
CA LEU A 52 -7.37 -9.27 -12.18
C LEU A 52 -6.69 -10.01 -11.00
N LYS A 53 -6.30 -11.28 -11.20
CA LYS A 53 -5.58 -12.05 -10.16
C LYS A 53 -4.24 -11.40 -9.81
N LEU A 54 -3.44 -11.03 -10.82
CA LEU A 54 -2.16 -10.34 -10.59
C LEU A 54 -2.34 -8.99 -9.88
N ALA A 55 -3.40 -8.24 -10.21
CA ALA A 55 -3.72 -6.98 -9.53
C ALA A 55 -4.05 -7.19 -8.05
N ILE A 56 -4.79 -8.28 -7.73
CA ILE A 56 -5.10 -8.68 -6.36
C ILE A 56 -3.83 -9.05 -5.60
N ASP A 57 -2.99 -9.90 -6.17
CA ASP A 57 -1.77 -10.38 -5.52
C ASP A 57 -0.78 -9.22 -5.26
N SER A 58 -0.60 -8.34 -6.25
CA SER A 58 0.24 -7.13 -6.10
C SER A 58 -0.28 -6.16 -5.05
N SER A 59 -1.61 -6.00 -4.97
CA SER A 59 -2.25 -5.12 -3.98
C SER A 59 -2.10 -5.67 -2.55
N LEU A 60 -2.30 -6.98 -2.38
CA LEU A 60 -2.10 -7.65 -1.09
C LEU A 60 -0.63 -7.61 -0.67
N LEU A 61 0.31 -7.77 -1.60
CA LEU A 61 1.73 -7.66 -1.30
C LEU A 61 2.07 -6.27 -0.73
N GLY A 62 1.57 -5.20 -1.35
CA GLY A 62 1.76 -3.82 -0.84
C GLY A 62 1.20 -3.63 0.57
N LEU A 63 0.02 -4.20 0.86
CA LEU A 63 -0.58 -4.18 2.19
C LEU A 63 0.29 -4.92 3.23
N VAL A 64 0.72 -6.14 2.90
CA VAL A 64 1.54 -6.98 3.79
C VAL A 64 2.89 -6.31 4.05
N ILE A 65 3.52 -5.71 3.04
CA ILE A 65 4.74 -4.91 3.19
C ILE A 65 4.48 -3.72 4.15
N GLY A 66 3.34 -3.04 4.02
CA GLY A 66 2.97 -1.94 4.92
C GLY A 66 2.87 -2.36 6.39
N PHE A 67 2.22 -3.49 6.67
CA PHE A 67 2.17 -4.04 8.02
C PHE A 67 3.54 -4.52 8.51
N PHE A 68 4.32 -5.18 7.65
CA PHE A 68 5.67 -5.62 7.99
C PHE A 68 6.57 -4.45 8.37
N ALA A 69 6.57 -3.39 7.58
CA ALA A 69 7.34 -2.18 7.85
C ALA A 69 6.87 -1.45 9.12
N SER A 70 5.57 -1.47 9.42
CA SER A 70 5.04 -0.95 10.69
C SER A 70 5.57 -1.74 11.89
N ILE A 71 5.64 -3.07 11.80
CA ILE A 71 6.23 -3.91 12.86
C ILE A 71 7.71 -3.57 13.05
N LEU A 72 8.48 -3.40 11.96
CA LEU A 72 9.88 -2.99 12.05
C LEU A 72 10.05 -1.61 12.71
N GLY A 73 9.17 -0.65 12.39
CA GLY A 73 9.18 0.68 13.01
C GLY A 73 8.87 0.64 14.51
N LEU A 74 7.96 -0.24 14.94
CA LEU A 74 7.66 -0.47 16.35
C LEU A 74 8.84 -1.10 17.08
N ILE A 75 9.46 -2.13 16.51
CA ILE A 75 10.65 -2.78 17.08
C ILE A 75 11.75 -1.73 17.29
N SER A 76 12.07 -0.94 16.25
CA SER A 76 13.07 0.12 16.35
C SER A 76 12.75 1.18 17.41
N ALA A 77 11.47 1.51 17.61
CA ALA A 77 11.04 2.45 18.65
C ALA A 77 11.26 1.86 20.05
N PHE A 78 10.95 0.57 20.24
CA PHE A 78 11.17 -0.12 21.51
C PHE A 78 12.65 -0.32 21.82
N ASP A 79 13.47 -0.72 20.83
CA ASP A 79 14.93 -0.87 20.99
C ASP A 79 15.58 0.44 21.43
N SER A 80 15.12 1.57 20.87
CA SER A 80 15.62 2.91 21.23
C SER A 80 15.26 3.29 22.68
N VAL A 81 14.09 2.86 23.16
CA VAL A 81 13.66 3.08 24.54
C VAL A 81 14.45 2.19 25.51
N GLU A 82 14.68 0.93 25.16
CA GLU A 82 15.43 -0.02 25.98
C GLU A 82 16.89 0.41 26.16
N ALA A 83 17.54 0.88 25.08
CA ALA A 83 18.95 1.26 25.10
C ALA A 83 19.26 2.51 25.95
N MET A 84 18.30 3.43 26.14
CA MET A 84 18.53 4.71 26.83
C MET A 84 18.36 4.63 28.35
N GLY A 85 17.65 3.64 28.89
CA GLY A 85 17.38 3.49 30.33
C GLY A 85 16.50 4.58 30.97
N ASN A 86 16.40 5.77 30.38
CA ASN A 86 15.47 6.85 30.71
C ASN A 86 14.76 7.31 29.42
N PRO A 87 13.50 6.91 29.18
CA PRO A 87 12.82 7.17 27.92
C PRO A 87 12.49 8.66 27.79
N ASP A 88 13.21 9.37 26.92
CA ASP A 88 12.71 10.63 26.40
C ASP A 88 11.46 10.32 25.55
N PRO A 89 10.24 10.73 25.98
CA PRO A 89 9.00 10.41 25.27
C PRO A 89 8.99 10.90 23.82
N ALA A 90 9.80 11.91 23.50
CA ALA A 90 9.91 12.45 22.15
C ALA A 90 10.48 11.41 21.16
N ILE A 91 11.49 10.63 21.58
CA ILE A 91 12.13 9.62 20.72
C ILE A 91 11.18 8.46 20.46
N PHE A 92 10.48 8.00 21.50
CA PHE A 92 9.47 6.95 21.36
C PHE A 92 8.32 7.36 20.42
N ALA A 93 7.82 8.60 20.56
CA ALA A 93 6.76 9.13 19.72
C ALA A 93 7.16 9.20 18.23
N SER A 94 8.44 9.43 17.94
CA SER A 94 8.93 9.50 16.56
C SER A 94 8.88 8.14 15.85
N GLY A 95 9.37 7.06 16.48
CA GLY A 95 9.32 5.70 15.91
C GLY A 95 7.90 5.17 15.80
N LEU A 96 7.03 5.51 16.75
CA LEU A 96 5.61 5.15 16.69
C LEU A 96 4.91 5.86 15.54
N LYS A 97 5.22 7.14 15.29
CA LYS A 97 4.70 7.90 14.16
C LYS A 97 5.08 7.25 12.82
N VAL A 98 6.34 6.86 12.65
CA VAL A 98 6.84 6.18 11.44
C VAL A 98 6.06 4.89 11.20
N SER A 99 5.89 4.07 12.24
CA SER A 99 5.16 2.80 12.16
C SER A 99 3.70 3.00 11.71
N LEU A 100 2.99 3.91 12.37
CA LEU A 100 1.57 4.16 12.09
C LEU A 100 1.35 4.79 10.71
N LEU A 101 2.22 5.71 10.28
CA LEU A 101 2.16 6.27 8.92
C LEU A 101 2.34 5.18 7.87
N THR A 102 3.26 4.24 8.09
CA THR A 102 3.55 3.17 7.13
C THR A 102 2.39 2.19 7.00
N ALA A 103 1.79 1.77 8.13
CA ALA A 103 0.59 0.93 8.12
C ALA A 103 -0.59 1.64 7.43
N MET A 104 -0.81 2.90 7.77
CA MET A 104 -1.88 3.71 7.17
C MET A 104 -1.69 3.83 5.65
N PHE A 105 -0.48 4.05 5.18
CA PHE A 105 -0.19 4.13 3.74
C PHE A 105 -0.41 2.78 3.04
N GLY A 106 0.02 1.67 3.65
CA GLY A 106 -0.26 0.32 3.16
C GLY A 106 -1.77 0.06 3.01
N LEU A 107 -2.55 0.40 4.03
CA LEU A 107 -4.01 0.27 4.01
C LEU A 107 -4.66 1.19 2.96
N PHE A 108 -4.19 2.43 2.85
CA PHE A 108 -4.70 3.39 1.89
C PHE A 108 -4.49 2.92 0.44
N THR A 109 -3.28 2.48 0.10
CA THR A 109 -2.98 1.94 -1.24
C THR A 109 -3.80 0.68 -1.54
N PHE A 110 -4.01 -0.18 -0.54
CA PHE A 110 -4.84 -1.37 -0.67
C PHE A 110 -6.31 -1.03 -0.95
N ILE A 111 -6.90 -0.07 -0.23
CA ILE A 111 -8.30 0.34 -0.43
C ILE A 111 -8.53 0.83 -1.85
N ILE A 112 -7.64 1.70 -2.36
CA ILE A 112 -7.75 2.24 -3.73
C ILE A 112 -7.72 1.12 -4.77
N ALA A 113 -6.73 0.22 -4.67
CA ALA A 113 -6.62 -0.92 -5.57
C ALA A 113 -7.85 -1.84 -5.47
N ARG A 114 -8.39 -2.04 -4.24
CA ARG A 114 -9.54 -2.92 -4.01
C ARG A 114 -10.82 -2.41 -4.67
N ILE A 115 -11.03 -1.11 -4.72
CA ILE A 115 -12.15 -0.50 -5.43
C ILE A 115 -12.05 -0.84 -6.93
N GLY A 116 -10.88 -0.65 -7.55
CA GLY A 116 -10.67 -0.97 -8.96
C GLY A 116 -10.83 -2.46 -9.28
N ILE A 117 -10.34 -3.34 -8.39
CA ILE A 117 -10.50 -4.80 -8.48
C ILE A 117 -11.99 -5.18 -8.41
N LEU A 118 -12.76 -4.57 -7.52
CA LEU A 118 -14.19 -4.87 -7.34
C LEU A 118 -14.98 -4.51 -8.61
N ILE A 119 -14.71 -3.35 -9.19
CA ILE A 119 -15.35 -2.89 -10.44
C ILE A 119 -15.00 -3.85 -11.58
N LEU A 120 -13.72 -4.17 -11.78
CA LEU A 120 -13.29 -5.06 -12.86
C LEU A 120 -13.90 -6.47 -12.69
N LYS A 121 -13.97 -6.97 -11.45
CA LYS A 121 -14.59 -8.27 -11.15
C LYS A 121 -16.09 -8.28 -11.44
N ALA A 122 -16.80 -7.18 -11.19
CA ALA A 122 -18.22 -7.06 -11.50
C ALA A 122 -18.46 -7.11 -13.01
N LEU A 123 -17.71 -6.35 -13.80
CA LEU A 123 -17.83 -6.34 -15.26
C LEU A 123 -17.50 -7.69 -15.90
N GLN A 124 -16.49 -8.41 -15.38
CA GLN A 124 -16.15 -9.76 -15.85
C GLN A 124 -17.24 -10.80 -15.56
N LYS A 125 -18.17 -10.52 -14.63
CA LYS A 125 -19.30 -11.41 -14.32
C LYS A 125 -20.43 -11.24 -15.35
N GLU A 126 -20.61 -10.05 -15.90
CA GLU A 126 -21.64 -9.76 -16.90
C GLU A 126 -21.34 -10.41 -18.26
N GLU A 127 -20.08 -10.48 -18.68
CA GLU A 127 -19.68 -11.12 -19.96
C GLU A 127 -19.56 -12.66 -19.90
N SER A 128 -19.88 -13.28 -18.75
CA SER A 128 -19.78 -14.73 -18.55
C SER A 128 -21.12 -15.47 -18.64
N ASN A 129 -22.19 -14.79 -19.03
CA ASN A 129 -23.52 -15.33 -19.32
C ASN A 129 -23.87 -15.11 -20.80
#